data_AF-A0A2K5NAT9-F1
#
_entry.id   AF-A0A2K5NAT9-F1
#
_cell.length_a   1.000
_cell.length_b   1.000
_cell.length_c   1.000
_cell.angle_alpha   90.00
_cell.angle_beta   90.00
_cell.angle_gamma   90.00
#
_symmetry.space_group_name_H-M   'P 1'
#
loop_
_entity.id
_entity.type
_entity.pdbx_description
1 polymer ?
#
loop_
_entity_poly.entity_id
_entity_poly.type
_entity_poly.pdbx_seq_one_letter_code
_entity_poly.pdbx_strand_id
1 'polypeptide(L)'
;MNIDVEFHIWHNYSWNKLPANVRQSLIVFGNSQREYEKQVVLYGNCNQLRYRNNLVKHVKKDERRYYEELSSHAVPHHLSDIMVKGLRITSFSYYTGITEDVMNSEKSYDSLPNFTAADCLRFLGIGRNLYIDHMNQCRSSKQFFRKKTARDLLPIKPVEITIEVWWVVQAGYITEDDIKIRTLPEKCAIDKITDSGPQLSGSLDYNVVHTWGPLWFLVLNEARVTI
;
A
#
# COMPACT_ATOMS: atom_id res chain seq x y z
N MET A 1 6.64 14.61 18.95
CA MET A 1 5.28 15.15 19.13
C MET A 1 4.95 15.04 20.62
N ASN A 2 4.04 15.87 21.16
CA ASN A 2 3.77 15.92 22.60
C ASN A 2 2.91 14.71 23.01
N ILE A 3 3.40 13.89 23.94
CA ILE A 3 2.76 12.64 24.40
C ILE A 3 1.30 12.88 24.86
N ASP A 4 1.03 13.99 25.53
CA ASP A 4 -0.32 14.33 25.99
C ASP A 4 -1.27 14.59 24.82
N VAL A 5 -0.77 15.22 23.76
CA VAL A 5 -1.55 15.48 22.53
C VAL A 5 -1.82 14.16 21.80
N GLU A 6 -0.83 13.27 21.71
CA GLU A 6 -0.99 11.95 21.10
C GLU A 6 -2.03 11.10 21.82
N PHE A 7 -2.00 11.09 23.15
CA PHE A 7 -2.99 10.39 23.97
C PHE A 7 -4.42 10.79 23.59
N HIS A 8 -4.67 12.09 23.43
CA HIS A 8 -6.00 12.57 23.05
C HIS A 8 -6.37 12.28 21.60
N ILE A 9 -5.40 12.31 20.67
CA ILE A 9 -5.63 11.91 19.27
C ILE A 9 -6.00 10.41 19.23
N TRP A 10 -5.28 9.55 19.95
CA TRP A 10 -5.52 8.11 20.03
C TRP A 10 -6.93 7.79 20.56
N HIS A 11 -7.42 8.55 21.55
CA HIS A 11 -8.79 8.42 22.07
C HIS A 11 -9.87 9.10 21.21
N ASN A 12 -9.53 9.63 20.03
CA ASN A 12 -10.44 10.34 19.15
C ASN A 12 -11.13 11.56 19.78
N TYR A 13 -10.43 12.31 20.63
CA TYR A 13 -10.96 13.54 21.21
C TYR A 13 -10.84 14.69 20.20
N SER A 14 -11.97 15.24 19.78
CA SER A 14 -11.97 16.45 18.94
C SER A 14 -11.45 17.67 19.70
N TRP A 15 -11.06 18.72 18.98
CA TRP A 15 -10.55 19.98 19.55
C TRP A 15 -11.37 20.50 20.75
N ASN A 16 -12.70 20.47 20.63
CA ASN A 16 -13.63 20.97 21.65
C ASN A 16 -13.66 20.11 22.92
N LYS A 17 -13.23 18.85 22.84
CA LYS A 17 -13.17 17.90 23.97
C LYS A 17 -11.80 17.90 24.64
N LEU A 18 -10.84 18.69 24.17
CA LEU A 18 -9.51 18.73 24.75
C LEU A 18 -9.47 19.49 26.09
N PRO A 19 -8.76 18.95 27.09
CA PRO A 19 -8.44 19.67 28.32
C PRO A 19 -7.78 21.03 28.07
N ALA A 20 -8.01 22.00 28.95
CA ALA A 20 -7.52 23.38 28.78
C ALA A 20 -5.98 23.46 28.76
N ASN A 21 -5.30 22.66 29.58
CA ASN A 21 -3.84 22.54 29.61
C ASN A 21 -3.26 22.06 28.27
N VAL A 22 -3.93 21.13 27.59
CA VAL A 22 -3.50 20.61 26.28
C VAL A 22 -3.77 21.62 25.18
N ARG A 23 -4.91 22.32 25.22
CA ARG A 23 -5.16 23.44 24.29
C ARG A 23 -4.12 24.54 24.47
N GLN A 24 -3.74 24.85 25.70
CA GLN A 24 -2.74 25.87 26.01
C GLN A 24 -1.34 25.51 25.51
N SER A 25 -0.93 24.23 25.58
CA SER A 25 0.37 23.79 25.05
C SER A 25 0.46 23.92 23.52
N LEU A 26 -0.67 23.83 22.82
CA LEU A 26 -0.77 24.02 21.37
C LEU A 26 -0.87 25.51 20.95
N ILE A 27 -1.35 26.38 21.85
CA ILE A 27 -1.44 27.85 21.62
C ILE A 27 -0.06 28.50 21.50
N VAL A 28 0.98 27.93 22.15
CA VAL A 28 2.35 28.46 22.08
C VAL A 28 2.89 28.54 20.64
N PHE A 29 2.35 27.72 19.72
CA PHE A 29 2.77 27.63 18.33
C PHE A 29 1.85 28.38 17.32
N GLY A 30 0.85 29.14 17.79
CA GLY A 30 -0.04 29.97 16.95
C GLY A 30 -1.52 29.57 17.01
N ASN A 31 -2.20 29.50 15.85
CA ASN A 31 -3.63 29.18 15.77
C ASN A 31 -3.88 27.72 16.21
N SER A 32 -4.38 27.58 17.43
CA SER A 32 -4.23 26.35 18.23
C SER A 32 -5.09 25.18 17.75
N GLN A 33 -6.27 25.45 17.19
CA GLN A 33 -7.08 24.41 16.56
C GLN A 33 -6.41 23.88 15.29
N ARG A 34 -5.92 24.79 14.44
CA ARG A 34 -5.26 24.41 13.19
C ARG A 34 -3.97 23.62 13.46
N GLU A 35 -3.26 23.94 14.54
CA GLU A 35 -2.09 23.19 14.95
C GLU A 35 -2.47 21.78 15.44
N TYR A 36 -3.55 21.65 16.21
CA TYR A 36 -4.08 20.33 16.58
C TYR A 36 -4.45 19.48 15.36
N GLU A 37 -5.13 20.07 14.38
CA GLU A 37 -5.49 19.42 13.12
C GLU A 37 -4.25 18.92 12.35
N LYS A 38 -3.14 19.67 12.36
CA LYS A 38 -1.86 19.19 11.80
C LYS A 38 -1.32 17.99 12.58
N GLN A 39 -1.33 18.04 13.92
CA GLN A 39 -0.87 16.93 14.75
C GLN A 39 -1.72 15.67 14.53
N VAL A 40 -3.04 15.81 14.32
CA VAL A 40 -3.95 14.71 13.95
C VAL A 40 -3.50 14.05 12.64
N VAL A 41 -3.20 14.84 11.61
CA VAL A 41 -2.75 14.29 10.31
C VAL A 41 -1.36 13.66 10.44
N LEU A 42 -0.43 14.30 11.15
CA LEU A 42 0.91 13.76 11.39
C LEU A 42 0.85 12.43 12.14
N TYR A 43 0.09 12.37 13.25
CA TYR A 43 -0.13 11.15 14.01
C TYR A 43 -0.78 10.06 13.15
N GLY A 44 -1.79 10.43 12.35
CA GLY A 44 -2.45 9.52 11.43
C GLY A 44 -1.51 8.91 10.38
N ASN A 45 -0.60 9.72 9.83
CA ASN A 45 0.39 9.27 8.85
C ASN A 45 1.46 8.38 9.50
N CYS A 46 2.02 8.79 10.64
CA CYS A 46 3.05 8.03 11.35
C CYS A 46 2.53 6.68 11.85
N ASN A 47 1.26 6.59 12.25
CA ASN A 47 0.66 5.37 12.79
C ASN A 47 -0.23 4.63 11.78
N GLN A 48 -0.23 5.05 10.50
CA GLN A 48 -0.95 4.38 9.41
C GLN A 48 -2.45 4.14 9.71
N LEU A 49 -3.11 5.15 10.27
CA LEU A 49 -4.49 5.05 10.76
C LEU A 49 -5.52 4.93 9.62
N ARG A 50 -6.60 4.20 9.87
CA ARG A 50 -7.76 4.14 8.94
C ARG A 50 -8.56 5.44 9.02
N TYR A 51 -8.94 5.99 7.87
CA TYR A 51 -9.70 7.23 7.74
C TYR A 51 -11.05 7.19 8.49
N ARG A 52 -11.89 6.18 8.22
CA ARG A 52 -13.31 6.16 8.64
C ARG A 52 -13.56 6.27 10.15
N ASN A 53 -12.66 5.73 10.97
CA ASN A 53 -12.84 5.62 12.42
C ASN A 53 -11.91 6.55 13.22
N ASN A 54 -11.18 7.43 12.56
CA ASN A 54 -10.21 8.32 13.21
C ASN A 54 -10.50 9.79 12.94
N LEU A 55 -9.96 10.66 13.81
CA LEU A 55 -10.09 12.12 13.70
C LEU A 55 -9.69 12.69 12.35
N VAL A 56 -8.81 12.01 11.61
CA VAL A 56 -8.37 12.40 10.27
C VAL A 56 -9.56 12.69 9.34
N LYS A 57 -10.65 11.92 9.42
CA LYS A 57 -11.87 12.14 8.61
C LYS A 57 -12.49 13.53 8.78
N HIS A 58 -12.33 14.13 9.96
CA HIS A 58 -12.86 15.46 10.24
C HIS A 58 -11.93 16.58 9.77
N VAL A 59 -10.64 16.28 9.61
CA VAL A 59 -9.60 17.24 9.23
C VAL A 59 -9.33 17.23 7.73
N LYS A 60 -9.13 16.05 7.16
CA LYS A 60 -8.98 15.81 5.72
C LYS A 60 -10.31 15.33 5.21
N LYS A 61 -10.95 16.09 4.31
CA LYS A 61 -12.25 15.70 3.71
C LYS A 61 -12.11 14.67 2.58
N ASP A 62 -10.93 14.63 1.98
CA ASP A 62 -10.62 13.75 0.85
C ASP A 62 -9.92 12.48 1.37
N GLU A 63 -10.69 11.40 1.46
CA GLU A 63 -10.21 10.08 1.89
C GLU A 63 -9.12 9.54 0.96
N ARG A 64 -9.31 9.71 -0.36
CA ARG A 64 -8.38 9.23 -1.38
C ARG A 64 -7.03 9.90 -1.23
N ARG A 65 -7.03 11.24 -1.17
CA ARG A 65 -5.79 12.02 -1.01
C ARG A 65 -5.08 11.72 0.30
N TYR A 66 -5.81 11.47 1.37
CA TYR A 66 -5.21 11.05 2.64
C TYR A 66 -4.41 9.74 2.48
N TYR A 67 -4.99 8.73 1.85
CA TYR A 67 -4.29 7.45 1.65
C TYR A 67 -3.16 7.53 0.63
N GLU A 68 -3.28 8.37 -0.40
CA GLU A 68 -2.18 8.68 -1.32
C GLU A 68 -0.99 9.30 -0.55
N GLU A 69 -1.23 10.30 0.31
CA GLU A 69 -0.21 10.91 1.17
C GLU A 69 0.39 9.88 2.17
N LEU A 70 -0.44 9.02 2.75
CA LEU A 70 0.00 7.97 3.69
C LEU A 70 0.88 6.90 3.03
N SER A 71 0.54 6.53 1.81
CA SER A 71 1.23 5.49 1.03
C SER A 71 2.63 5.90 0.57
N SER A 72 3.03 7.17 0.71
CA SER A 72 4.36 7.63 0.30
C SER A 72 5.52 7.13 1.19
N HIS A 73 5.23 6.60 2.40
CA HIS A 73 6.27 6.26 3.38
C HIS A 73 6.49 4.74 3.57
N ALA A 74 5.45 3.90 3.45
CA ALA A 74 5.52 2.44 3.45
C ALA A 74 4.13 1.84 3.13
N VAL A 75 4.05 0.65 2.54
CA VAL A 75 2.77 -0.11 2.47
C VAL A 75 2.45 -0.66 3.83
N PRO A 76 1.29 -0.32 4.40
CA PRO A 76 0.75 -1.08 5.49
C PRO A 76 -0.06 -2.23 4.90
N HIS A 77 0.39 -3.48 5.03
CA HIS A 77 -0.37 -4.64 4.56
C HIS A 77 -1.81 -4.65 5.12
N HIS A 78 -2.02 -4.05 6.29
CA HIS A 78 -3.33 -3.86 6.92
C HIS A 78 -4.24 -2.82 6.24
N LEU A 79 -3.75 -2.03 5.28
CA LEU A 79 -4.52 -1.09 4.46
C LEU A 79 -4.64 -1.54 3.00
N SER A 80 -4.19 -2.76 2.69
CA SER A 80 -4.18 -3.28 1.32
C SER A 80 -5.60 -3.36 0.71
N ASP A 81 -6.64 -3.58 1.51
CA ASP A 81 -8.05 -3.48 1.10
C ASP A 81 -8.38 -2.10 0.53
N ILE A 82 -7.83 -1.05 1.13
CA ILE A 82 -8.05 0.34 0.72
C ILE A 82 -7.22 0.67 -0.52
N MET A 83 -5.97 0.23 -0.58
CA MET A 83 -5.09 0.47 -1.73
C MET A 83 -5.65 -0.18 -2.99
N VAL A 84 -6.06 -1.45 -2.92
CA VAL A 84 -6.53 -2.18 -4.09
C VAL A 84 -7.96 -1.79 -4.47
N LYS A 85 -8.89 -1.68 -3.52
CA LYS A 85 -10.29 -1.35 -3.84
C LYS A 85 -10.52 0.14 -4.04
N GLY A 86 -9.91 0.97 -3.19
CA GLY A 86 -10.12 2.42 -3.17
C GLY A 86 -9.23 3.17 -4.16
N LEU A 87 -7.93 2.87 -4.15
CA LEU A 87 -6.94 3.57 -5.00
C LEU A 87 -6.67 2.86 -6.33
N ARG A 88 -7.08 1.59 -6.48
CA ARG A 88 -6.76 0.71 -7.63
C ARG A 88 -5.26 0.50 -7.81
N ILE A 89 -4.53 0.47 -6.71
CA ILE A 89 -3.09 0.24 -6.69
C ILE A 89 -2.85 -1.18 -6.19
N THR A 90 -2.30 -2.03 -7.06
CA THR A 90 -1.86 -3.39 -6.68
C THR A 90 -0.52 -3.33 -5.97
N SER A 91 -0.22 -4.32 -5.11
CA SER A 91 1.10 -4.42 -4.47
C SER A 91 2.23 -4.39 -5.51
N PHE A 92 2.08 -5.12 -6.61
CA PHE A 92 3.05 -5.08 -7.70
C PHE A 92 3.26 -3.66 -8.22
N SER A 93 2.20 -2.98 -8.68
CA SER A 93 2.30 -1.62 -9.24
C SER A 93 2.89 -0.61 -8.27
N TYR A 94 2.57 -0.75 -6.98
CA TYR A 94 3.09 0.09 -5.91
C TYR A 94 4.61 -0.08 -5.76
N TYR A 95 5.09 -1.32 -5.58
CA TYR A 95 6.53 -1.55 -5.40
C TYR A 95 7.31 -1.26 -6.69
N THR A 96 6.71 -1.46 -7.87
CA THR A 96 7.32 -1.00 -9.12
C THR A 96 7.50 0.52 -9.09
N GLY A 97 6.48 1.28 -8.67
CA GLY A 97 6.56 2.75 -8.55
C GLY A 97 7.63 3.21 -7.55
N ILE A 98 7.70 2.62 -6.36
CA ILE A 98 8.77 2.92 -5.40
C ILE A 98 10.15 2.66 -6.01
N THR A 99 10.34 1.50 -6.64
CA THR A 99 11.64 1.14 -7.20
C THR A 99 12.02 2.12 -8.31
N GLU A 100 11.07 2.47 -9.17
CA GLU A 100 11.22 3.48 -10.22
C GLU A 100 11.64 4.85 -9.65
N ASP A 101 10.99 5.31 -8.58
CA ASP A 101 11.31 6.59 -7.93
C ASP A 101 12.70 6.60 -7.30
N VAL A 102 13.11 5.51 -6.66
CA VAL A 102 14.46 5.37 -6.07
C VAL A 102 15.53 5.34 -7.16
N MET A 103 15.28 4.65 -8.27
CA MET A 103 16.16 4.64 -9.44
C MET A 103 16.29 6.04 -10.07
N ASN A 104 15.16 6.71 -10.31
CA ASN A 104 15.11 8.04 -10.91
C ASN A 104 15.75 9.10 -10.00
N SER A 105 15.68 8.91 -8.68
CA SER A 105 16.36 9.76 -7.68
C SER A 105 17.84 9.41 -7.49
N GLU A 106 18.36 8.43 -8.23
CA GLU A 106 19.73 7.91 -8.13
C GLU A 106 20.15 7.49 -6.70
N LYS A 107 19.19 7.03 -5.89
CA LYS A 107 19.46 6.59 -4.52
C LYS A 107 19.96 5.15 -4.50
N SER A 108 20.72 4.81 -3.46
CA SER A 108 21.10 3.42 -3.19
C SER A 108 19.86 2.59 -2.85
N TYR A 109 19.87 1.31 -3.25
CA TYR A 109 18.86 0.34 -2.80
C TYR A 109 18.77 0.28 -1.27
N ASP A 110 19.90 0.50 -0.58
CA ASP A 110 19.99 0.49 0.89
C ASP A 110 19.22 1.66 1.55
N SER A 111 18.68 2.61 0.76
CA SER A 111 17.80 3.67 1.27
C SER A 111 16.35 3.20 1.48
N LEU A 112 15.99 2.04 0.95
CA LEU A 112 14.67 1.44 1.16
C LEU A 112 14.56 0.89 2.59
N PRO A 113 13.41 1.07 3.27
CA PRO A 113 13.12 0.35 4.50
C PRO A 113 13.20 -1.17 4.28
N ASN A 114 13.64 -1.92 5.28
CA ASN A 114 13.85 -3.38 5.17
C ASN A 114 12.61 -4.14 4.66
N PHE A 115 11.42 -3.81 5.15
CA PHE A 115 10.17 -4.42 4.69
C PHE A 115 9.89 -4.12 3.21
N THR A 116 10.11 -2.88 2.78
CA THR A 116 9.98 -2.47 1.38
C THR A 116 10.98 -3.23 0.50
N ALA A 117 12.24 -3.38 0.94
CA ALA A 117 13.25 -4.12 0.19
C ALA A 117 12.91 -5.62 0.07
N ALA A 118 12.35 -6.22 1.13
CA ALA A 118 11.87 -7.61 1.09
C ALA A 118 10.69 -7.77 0.12
N ASP A 119 9.77 -6.80 0.09
CA ASP A 119 8.64 -6.81 -0.83
C ASP A 119 9.04 -6.55 -2.28
N CYS A 120 10.00 -5.68 -2.55
CA CYS A 120 10.56 -5.51 -3.88
C CYS A 120 11.16 -6.83 -4.40
N LEU A 121 11.85 -7.58 -3.54
CA LEU A 121 12.31 -8.92 -3.90
C LEU A 121 11.15 -9.89 -4.14
N ARG A 122 10.13 -9.90 -3.27
CA ARG A 122 8.98 -10.81 -3.36
C ARG A 122 8.12 -10.57 -4.61
N PHE A 123 7.82 -9.32 -4.93
CA PHE A 123 6.90 -8.96 -6.02
C PHE A 123 7.60 -8.68 -7.34
N LEU A 124 8.79 -8.09 -7.31
CA LEU A 124 9.52 -7.70 -8.53
C LEU A 124 10.68 -8.64 -8.85
N GLY A 125 11.16 -9.43 -7.88
CA GLY A 125 12.38 -10.23 -8.04
C GLY A 125 13.64 -9.39 -8.00
N ILE A 126 13.54 -8.12 -7.60
CA ILE A 126 14.66 -7.18 -7.57
C ILE A 126 15.24 -7.15 -6.17
N GLY A 127 16.39 -7.77 -6.02
CA GLY A 127 17.26 -7.58 -4.87
C GLY A 127 18.32 -6.50 -5.10
N ARG A 128 19.13 -6.24 -4.08
CA ARG A 128 20.19 -5.22 -4.09
C ARG A 128 21.13 -5.32 -5.30
N ASN A 129 21.61 -6.52 -5.62
CA ASN A 129 22.58 -6.71 -6.70
C ASN A 129 21.96 -6.43 -8.07
N LEU A 130 20.77 -7.00 -8.33
CA LEU A 130 20.05 -6.76 -9.59
C LEU A 130 19.69 -5.28 -9.76
N TYR A 131 19.32 -4.60 -8.68
CA TYR A 131 19.11 -3.15 -8.70
C TYR A 131 20.39 -2.38 -9.12
N ILE A 132 21.54 -2.71 -8.53
CA ILE A 132 22.82 -2.07 -8.89
C ILE A 132 23.13 -2.27 -10.38
N ASP A 133 22.91 -3.48 -10.89
CA ASP A 133 23.10 -3.79 -12.30
C ASP A 133 22.17 -2.96 -13.20
N HIS A 134 20.90 -2.82 -12.82
CA HIS A 134 19.96 -1.94 -13.53
C HIS A 134 20.40 -0.48 -13.51
N MET A 135 20.86 0.03 -12.37
CA MET A 135 21.38 1.40 -12.26
C MET A 135 22.62 1.63 -13.13
N ASN A 136 23.52 0.64 -13.21
CA ASN A 136 24.67 0.70 -14.10
C ASN A 136 24.26 0.72 -15.57
N GLN A 137 23.24 -0.05 -15.96
CA GLN A 137 22.67 -0.05 -17.31
C GLN A 137 22.01 1.29 -17.66
N CYS A 138 21.24 1.90 -16.74
CA CYS A 138 20.67 3.24 -16.93
C CYS A 138 21.74 4.31 -17.18
N ARG A 139 22.93 4.16 -16.56
CA ARG A 139 24.05 5.09 -16.68
C ARG A 139 24.91 4.85 -17.93
N SER A 140 25.11 3.59 -18.33
CA SER A 140 26.01 3.18 -19.42
C SER A 140 25.37 3.27 -20.82
N SER A 141 24.05 3.41 -20.92
CA SER A 141 23.26 3.50 -22.16
C SER A 141 23.59 4.69 -23.09
N LYS A 142 24.70 5.42 -22.89
CA LYS A 142 25.06 6.61 -23.66
C LYS A 142 25.64 6.34 -25.05
N GLN A 143 25.92 5.09 -25.45
CA GLN A 143 26.79 4.90 -26.62
C GLN A 143 26.11 4.73 -27.98
N PHE A 144 25.01 3.99 -28.20
CA PHE A 144 24.46 3.90 -29.58
C PHE A 144 22.94 3.68 -29.73
N PHE A 145 22.16 3.51 -28.65
CA PHE A 145 20.69 3.38 -28.72
C PHE A 145 20.04 4.07 -27.51
N ARG A 146 18.77 4.51 -27.66
CA ARG A 146 18.00 5.32 -26.67
C ARG A 146 18.34 4.98 -25.22
N LYS A 147 18.53 6.01 -24.40
CA LYS A 147 18.70 5.88 -22.94
C LYS A 147 17.56 5.05 -22.37
N LYS A 148 17.85 3.83 -21.88
CA LYS A 148 16.85 3.02 -21.16
C LYS A 148 16.41 3.77 -19.90
N THR A 149 15.10 3.96 -19.75
CA THR A 149 14.50 4.54 -18.55
C THR A 149 14.50 3.51 -17.42
N ALA A 150 14.30 3.96 -16.17
CA ALA A 150 14.11 3.05 -15.04
C ALA A 150 12.96 2.06 -15.34
N ARG A 151 11.85 2.56 -15.88
CA ARG A 151 10.69 1.75 -16.27
C ARG A 151 11.03 0.64 -17.25
N ASP A 152 11.90 0.88 -18.22
CA ASP A 152 12.29 -0.12 -19.23
C ASP A 152 13.09 -1.29 -18.65
N LEU A 153 13.68 -1.11 -17.46
CA LEU A 153 14.45 -2.13 -16.75
C LEU A 153 13.65 -2.86 -15.67
N LEU A 154 12.48 -2.34 -15.31
CA LEU A 154 11.62 -2.95 -14.30
C LEU A 154 10.72 -4.02 -14.90
N PRO A 155 10.33 -5.05 -14.12
CA PRO A 155 9.44 -6.09 -14.61
C PRO A 155 8.06 -5.52 -14.97
N ILE A 156 7.46 -6.08 -16.02
CA ILE A 156 6.11 -5.73 -16.48
C ILE A 156 5.07 -6.64 -15.83
N LYS A 157 5.51 -7.80 -15.32
CA LYS A 157 4.69 -8.76 -14.60
C LYS A 157 5.33 -9.09 -13.25
N PRO A 158 4.53 -9.34 -12.21
CA PRO A 158 5.04 -9.78 -10.92
C PRO A 158 5.74 -11.13 -11.02
N VAL A 159 6.64 -11.39 -10.08
CA VAL A 159 7.25 -12.71 -9.89
C VAL A 159 6.16 -13.73 -9.57
N GLU A 160 6.30 -14.92 -10.15
CA GLU A 160 5.42 -16.04 -9.86
C GLU A 160 5.67 -16.52 -8.44
N ILE A 161 4.62 -16.53 -7.63
CA ILE A 161 4.64 -16.97 -6.24
C ILE A 161 3.76 -18.20 -6.09
N THR A 162 4.21 -19.15 -5.28
CA THR A 162 3.36 -20.26 -4.84
C THR A 162 2.30 -19.71 -3.89
N ILE A 163 1.03 -19.91 -4.23
CA ILE A 163 -0.10 -19.53 -3.39
C ILE A 163 -0.36 -20.67 -2.41
N GLU A 164 -0.17 -20.42 -1.12
CA GLU A 164 -0.44 -21.43 -0.09
C GLU A 164 -1.94 -21.50 0.22
N VAL A 165 -2.41 -22.67 0.62
CA VAL A 165 -3.84 -23.00 0.82
C VAL A 165 -4.52 -22.22 1.97
N TRP A 166 -3.74 -21.69 2.91
CA TRP A 166 -4.22 -20.89 4.04
C TRP A 166 -4.24 -19.38 3.76
N TRP A 167 -3.87 -18.96 2.56
CA TRP A 167 -3.92 -17.54 2.19
C TRP A 167 -5.37 -17.11 1.95
N VAL A 168 -5.65 -15.85 2.31
CA VAL A 168 -6.98 -15.27 2.08
C VAL A 168 -6.99 -14.56 0.74
N VAL A 169 -7.93 -14.95 -0.11
CA VAL A 169 -8.21 -14.33 -1.40
C VAL A 169 -9.42 -13.42 -1.25
N GLN A 170 -9.22 -12.15 -1.60
CA GLN A 170 -10.27 -11.14 -1.55
C GLN A 170 -10.37 -10.40 -2.89
N ALA A 171 -11.60 -10.17 -3.34
CA ALA A 171 -11.87 -9.37 -4.53
C ALA A 171 -11.24 -7.98 -4.39
N GLY A 172 -10.44 -7.59 -5.37
CA GLY A 172 -9.88 -6.26 -5.48
C GLY A 172 -10.87 -5.30 -6.14
N TYR A 173 -10.39 -4.55 -7.14
CA TYR A 173 -11.24 -3.77 -8.03
C TYR A 173 -11.43 -4.54 -9.34
N ILE A 174 -12.65 -5.01 -9.60
CA ILE A 174 -13.02 -5.83 -10.77
C ILE A 174 -13.98 -5.01 -11.63
N THR A 175 -13.67 -4.84 -12.92
CA THR A 175 -14.56 -4.18 -13.89
C THR A 175 -15.35 -5.19 -14.72
N GLU A 176 -16.40 -4.73 -15.41
CA GLU A 176 -17.14 -5.58 -16.34
C GLU A 176 -16.27 -6.12 -17.48
N ASP A 177 -15.32 -5.32 -17.97
CA ASP A 177 -14.41 -5.75 -19.03
C ASP A 177 -13.44 -6.85 -18.54
N ASP A 178 -13.04 -6.78 -17.27
CA ASP A 178 -12.24 -7.84 -16.64
C ASP A 178 -13.02 -9.15 -16.57
N ILE A 179 -14.33 -9.10 -16.29
CA ILE A 179 -15.21 -10.28 -16.22
C ILE A 179 -15.41 -10.89 -17.61
N LYS A 180 -15.58 -10.08 -18.67
CA LYS A 180 -15.87 -10.57 -20.02
C LYS A 180 -14.83 -11.57 -20.54
N ILE A 181 -13.55 -11.31 -20.25
CA ILE A 181 -12.42 -12.12 -20.71
C ILE A 181 -12.18 -13.38 -19.88
N ARG A 182 -12.98 -13.65 -18.83
CA ARG A 182 -12.80 -14.79 -17.93
C ARG A 182 -13.52 -16.04 -18.38
N THR A 183 -12.91 -17.18 -18.05
CA THR A 183 -13.50 -18.50 -18.14
C THR A 183 -14.65 -18.67 -17.13
N LEU A 184 -15.51 -19.66 -17.36
CA LEU A 184 -16.64 -19.94 -16.46
C LEU A 184 -16.19 -20.26 -15.02
N PRO A 185 -15.16 -21.11 -14.79
CA PRO A 185 -14.68 -21.38 -13.42
C PRO A 185 -14.17 -20.13 -12.69
N GLU A 186 -13.46 -19.24 -13.41
CA GLU A 186 -12.99 -17.97 -12.85
C GLU A 186 -14.16 -17.05 -12.47
N LYS A 187 -15.20 -16.97 -13.31
CA LYS A 187 -16.41 -16.19 -13.03
C LYS A 187 -17.12 -16.71 -11.78
N CYS A 188 -17.33 -18.03 -11.67
CA CYS A 188 -17.94 -18.63 -10.49
C CYS A 188 -17.15 -18.36 -9.20
N ALA A 189 -15.82 -18.34 -9.27
CA ALA A 189 -14.99 -18.04 -8.11
C ALA A 189 -15.02 -16.54 -7.76
N ILE A 190 -15.09 -15.63 -8.75
CA ILE A 190 -15.36 -14.20 -8.53
C ILE A 190 -16.70 -13.99 -7.83
N ASP A 191 -17.75 -14.63 -8.31
CA ASP A 191 -19.11 -14.53 -7.74
C ASP A 191 -19.10 -15.02 -6.28
N LYS A 192 -18.48 -16.18 -6.03
CA LYS A 192 -18.33 -16.73 -4.67
C LYS A 192 -17.64 -15.75 -3.71
N ILE A 193 -16.53 -15.12 -4.12
CA ILE A 193 -15.80 -14.15 -3.29
C ILE A 193 -16.61 -12.86 -3.09
N THR A 194 -17.39 -12.46 -4.10
CA THR A 194 -18.21 -11.25 -4.04
C THR A 194 -19.39 -11.45 -3.10
N ASP A 195 -20.07 -12.59 -3.19
CA ASP A 195 -21.26 -12.91 -2.41
C ASP A 195 -20.94 -13.31 -0.97
N SER A 196 -19.92 -14.16 -0.78
CA SER A 196 -19.56 -14.73 0.53
C SER A 196 -18.43 -13.98 1.22
N GLY A 197 -17.85 -12.97 0.57
CA GLY A 197 -16.67 -12.26 1.07
C GLY A 197 -15.37 -13.06 0.91
N PRO A 198 -14.30 -12.66 1.63
CA PRO A 198 -12.97 -13.25 1.49
C PRO A 198 -12.98 -14.77 1.69
N GLN A 199 -12.27 -15.51 0.84
CA GLN A 199 -12.21 -16.97 0.85
C GLN A 199 -10.78 -17.46 1.09
N LEU A 200 -10.61 -18.63 1.71
CA LEU A 200 -9.30 -19.29 1.72
C LEU A 200 -8.97 -19.78 0.31
N SER A 201 -7.73 -19.61 -0.14
CA SER A 201 -7.24 -20.09 -1.44
C SER A 201 -7.47 -21.60 -1.60
N GLY A 202 -7.26 -22.40 -0.53
CA GLY A 202 -7.52 -23.84 -0.53
C GLY A 202 -8.99 -24.23 -0.69
N SER A 203 -9.93 -23.30 -0.58
CA SER A 203 -11.37 -23.52 -0.81
C SER A 203 -11.85 -23.17 -2.22
N LEU A 204 -10.91 -22.75 -3.08
CA LEU A 204 -11.13 -22.37 -4.47
C LEU A 204 -10.43 -23.39 -5.39
N ASP A 205 -10.83 -23.43 -6.66
CA ASP A 205 -10.17 -24.29 -7.64
C ASP A 205 -8.69 -23.87 -7.82
N TYR A 206 -7.80 -24.86 -7.77
CA TYR A 206 -6.35 -24.63 -7.86
C TYR A 206 -5.97 -23.88 -9.13
N ASN A 207 -6.46 -24.33 -10.30
CA ASN A 207 -6.09 -23.72 -11.57
C ASN A 207 -6.60 -22.28 -11.65
N VAL A 208 -7.79 -22.02 -11.11
CA VAL A 208 -8.37 -20.67 -11.03
C VAL A 208 -7.50 -19.74 -10.17
N VAL A 209 -7.10 -20.18 -8.97
CA VAL A 209 -6.25 -19.37 -8.07
C VAL A 209 -4.89 -19.05 -8.69
N HIS A 210 -4.30 -19.99 -9.43
CA HIS A 210 -2.99 -19.83 -10.06
C HIS A 210 -3.03 -19.09 -11.41
N THR A 211 -4.14 -19.15 -12.17
CA THR A 211 -4.32 -18.33 -13.38
C THR A 211 -4.61 -16.86 -13.07
N TRP A 212 -5.11 -16.56 -11.87
CA TRP A 212 -5.38 -15.21 -11.38
C TRP A 212 -4.15 -14.35 -11.05
N GLY A 213 -2.93 -14.88 -11.26
CA GLY A 213 -1.66 -14.30 -10.84
C GLY A 213 -1.58 -12.76 -10.83
N PRO A 214 -0.69 -12.20 -10.01
CA PRO A 214 -0.87 -11.20 -8.92
C PRO A 214 -1.55 -9.85 -9.23
N LEU A 215 -2.39 -9.77 -10.26
CA LEU A 215 -2.87 -8.52 -10.84
C LEU A 215 -4.22 -8.04 -10.30
N TRP A 216 -5.05 -8.89 -9.66
CA TRP A 216 -6.47 -8.50 -9.44
C TRP A 216 -7.03 -8.86 -8.07
N PHE A 217 -6.49 -9.88 -7.41
CA PHE A 217 -6.92 -10.28 -6.07
C PHE A 217 -5.89 -9.90 -5.02
N LEU A 218 -6.40 -9.36 -3.92
CA LEU A 218 -5.63 -9.29 -2.68
C LEU A 218 -5.43 -10.72 -2.20
N VAL A 219 -4.25 -11.24 -2.47
CA VAL A 219 -3.70 -12.34 -1.71
C VAL A 219 -3.14 -11.73 -0.43
N LEU A 220 -3.97 -11.70 0.61
CA LEU A 220 -3.58 -11.23 1.92
C LEU A 220 -2.78 -12.34 2.60
N ASN A 221 -1.46 -12.20 2.55
CA ASN A 221 -0.57 -13.07 3.28
C ASN A 221 -0.31 -12.48 4.67
N GLU A 222 -1.13 -12.94 5.60
CA GLU A 222 -0.80 -13.40 6.95
C GLU A 222 -2.13 -13.42 7.69
N ALA A 223 -2.67 -14.62 7.90
CA ALA A 223 -3.40 -14.86 9.13
C ALA A 223 -2.40 -14.61 10.28
N ARG A 224 -2.20 -13.34 10.64
CA ARG A 224 -1.77 -13.03 12.00
C ARG A 224 -2.96 -13.42 12.86
N VAL A 225 -2.92 -14.68 13.29
CA VAL A 225 -3.37 -15.06 14.61
C VAL A 225 -2.87 -13.94 15.52
N THR A 226 -3.79 -13.07 15.89
CA THR A 226 -3.57 -12.17 17.00
C THR A 226 -3.59 -13.10 18.20
N ILE A 227 -2.41 -13.46 18.71
CA ILE A 227 -2.27 -13.85 20.10
C ILE A 227 -2.10 -12.54 20.87
#